data_AF-A0ABD1CTN7-F1
#
_entry.id   AF-A0ABD1CTN7-F1
#
_cell.length_a   1.000
_cell.length_b   1.000
_cell.length_c   1.000
_cell.angle_alpha   90.00
_cell.angle_beta   90.00
_cell.angle_gamma   90.00
#
_symmetry.space_group_name_H-M   'P 1'
#
loop_
_entity.id
_entity.type
_entity.pdbx_description
1 polymer ?
#
loop_
_entity_poly.entity_id
_entity_poly.type
_entity_poly.pdbx_seq_one_letter_code
_entity_poly.pdbx_strand_id
1 'polypeptide(L)'
;MVKLVIVALVVCLQLAQSLPVAPAVKAVEPVNEDTSVLAEFDRLFNQLHYDIDYKLRIYRMNFSRSIKNLNAQFISRYGFVITDIQHMKQQAKDAILEHALDVIGDTQNPCIVASNDEAIRRATQAARDLSVVSERAYGSLALYSRILVRPYIDAFQDVSSGFQSTVLGQLAQRNAVVGLQDILADLAFQYLGTPFFVDLVALSLDNQLEVFELFMNALRRDVFKSVDDIARDYIYNMEQLIEEAQQCA
;
A
#
# COMPACT_ATOMS: atom_id res chain seq x y z
N MET A 1 -2.24 20.56 -10.10
CA MET A 1 -0.77 20.49 -10.27
C MET A 1 -0.32 19.33 -11.15
N VAL A 2 -0.92 18.13 -11.08
CA VAL A 2 -0.58 16.97 -11.95
C VAL A 2 -0.71 17.23 -13.46
N LYS A 3 -1.70 18.04 -13.89
CA LYS A 3 -1.89 18.37 -15.32
C LYS A 3 -0.79 19.25 -15.93
N LEU A 4 -0.08 20.04 -15.12
CA LEU A 4 0.99 20.94 -15.61
C LEU A 4 2.29 20.19 -15.87
N VAL A 5 2.58 19.13 -15.10
CA VAL A 5 3.77 18.29 -15.26
C VAL A 5 3.67 17.45 -16.54
N ILE A 6 2.48 16.92 -16.84
CA ILE A 6 2.23 16.14 -18.07
C ILE A 6 2.35 17.02 -19.32
N VAL A 7 1.85 18.26 -19.27
CA VAL A 7 1.99 19.22 -20.38
C VAL A 7 3.46 19.63 -20.57
N ALA A 8 4.21 19.83 -19.50
CA ALA A 8 5.65 20.12 -19.58
C ALA A 8 6.44 18.96 -20.20
N LEU A 9 6.07 17.71 -19.90
CA LEU A 9 6.66 16.51 -20.50
C LEU A 9 6.38 16.40 -22.00
N VAL A 10 5.15 16.67 -22.43
CA VAL A 10 4.77 16.66 -23.86
C VAL A 10 5.47 17.78 -24.63
N VAL A 11 5.63 18.96 -24.02
CA VAL A 11 6.33 20.11 -24.63
C VAL A 11 7.83 19.84 -24.77
N CYS A 12 8.48 19.22 -23.76
CA CYS A 12 9.88 18.83 -23.86
C CYS A 12 10.12 17.72 -24.91
N LEU A 13 9.21 16.76 -25.02
CA LEU A 13 9.27 15.70 -26.03
C LEU A 13 9.11 16.25 -27.47
N GLN A 14 8.29 17.28 -27.67
CA GLN A 14 8.14 17.94 -28.97
C GLN A 14 9.33 18.83 -29.34
N LEU A 15 9.97 19.47 -28.35
CA LEU A 15 11.18 20.26 -28.58
C LEU A 15 12.39 19.39 -28.97
N ALA A 16 12.56 18.22 -28.35
CA ALA A 16 13.62 17.28 -28.69
C ALA A 16 13.51 16.72 -30.12
N GLN A 17 12.29 16.61 -30.67
CA GLN A 17 12.04 16.15 -32.04
C GLN A 17 12.19 17.25 -33.10
N SER A 18 12.38 18.51 -32.71
CA SER A 18 12.41 19.68 -33.63
C SER A 18 13.82 20.18 -33.97
N LEU A 19 14.88 19.57 -33.43
CA LEU A 19 16.26 19.91 -33.76
C LEU A 19 16.64 19.29 -35.12
N PRO A 20 17.12 20.09 -36.09
CA PRO A 20 17.50 19.58 -37.39
C PRO A 20 18.77 18.72 -37.26
N VAL A 21 18.71 17.51 -37.83
CA VAL A 21 19.86 16.61 -37.97
C VAL A 21 20.93 17.29 -38.83
N ALA A 22 22.10 17.56 -38.24
CA ALA A 22 23.25 18.11 -38.95
C ALA A 22 23.82 17.09 -39.96
N PRO A 23 24.44 17.53 -41.07
CA PRO A 23 24.88 16.62 -42.12
C PRO A 23 26.15 15.85 -41.73
N ALA A 24 26.25 14.64 -42.28
CA ALA A 24 27.26 13.61 -42.02
C ALA A 24 28.71 14.15 -42.01
N VAL A 25 29.40 13.92 -40.89
CA VAL A 25 30.84 14.14 -40.75
C VAL A 25 31.59 12.94 -41.33
N LYS A 26 32.64 13.26 -42.11
CA LYS A 26 33.51 12.33 -42.83
C LYS A 26 34.18 11.30 -41.92
N ALA A 27 34.38 10.11 -42.51
CA ALA A 27 35.15 8.99 -42.00
C ALA A 27 36.47 9.41 -41.34
N VAL A 28 36.64 8.97 -40.09
CA VAL A 28 37.92 8.89 -39.38
C VAL A 28 38.19 7.41 -39.12
N GLU A 29 39.43 6.98 -39.37
CA GLU A 29 39.93 5.61 -39.26
C GLU A 29 39.84 5.03 -37.83
N PRO A 30 39.83 3.69 -37.68
CA PRO A 30 39.41 3.03 -36.46
C PRO A 30 40.53 3.00 -35.44
N VAL A 31 40.32 3.67 -34.30
CA VAL A 31 41.16 3.52 -33.11
C VAL A 31 40.33 2.81 -32.05
N ASN A 32 40.95 1.82 -31.39
CA ASN A 32 40.43 0.94 -30.33
C ASN A 32 39.93 1.64 -29.03
N GLU A 33 39.52 2.91 -29.10
CA GLU A 33 38.89 3.67 -28.01
C GLU A 33 37.37 3.55 -28.01
N ASP A 34 36.73 3.32 -29.17
CA ASP A 34 35.27 3.27 -29.29
C ASP A 34 34.63 2.07 -28.57
N THR A 35 35.35 0.97 -28.39
CA THR A 35 34.88 -0.21 -27.65
C THR A 35 34.89 -0.03 -26.14
N SER A 36 35.79 0.81 -25.59
CA SER A 36 35.86 1.04 -24.14
C SER A 36 34.71 1.94 -23.67
N VAL A 37 34.36 2.97 -24.44
CA VAL A 37 33.22 3.85 -24.20
C VAL A 37 31.90 3.08 -24.23
N LEU A 38 31.74 2.15 -25.17
CA LEU A 38 30.56 1.30 -25.27
C LEU A 38 30.46 0.27 -24.15
N ALA A 39 31.58 -0.34 -23.77
CA ALA A 39 31.62 -1.26 -22.64
C ALA A 39 31.32 -0.53 -21.31
N GLU A 40 31.79 0.70 -21.16
CA GLU A 40 31.48 1.54 -20.01
C GLU A 40 30.01 1.98 -20.01
N PHE A 41 29.43 2.29 -21.17
CA PHE A 41 28.00 2.58 -21.28
C PHE A 41 27.13 1.37 -20.92
N ASP A 42 27.39 0.19 -21.51
CA ASP A 42 26.65 -1.03 -21.19
C ASP A 42 26.73 -1.34 -19.69
N ARG A 43 27.91 -1.15 -19.08
CA ARG A 43 28.08 -1.27 -17.63
C ARG A 43 27.21 -0.29 -16.85
N LEU A 44 27.23 1.00 -17.21
CA LEU A 44 26.45 2.05 -16.52
C LEU A 44 24.95 1.88 -16.71
N PHE A 45 24.51 1.51 -17.92
CA PHE A 45 23.12 1.22 -18.24
C PHE A 45 22.60 0.06 -17.39
N ASN A 46 23.31 -1.07 -17.41
CA ASN A 46 22.94 -2.25 -16.65
C ASN A 46 22.94 -1.92 -15.15
N GLN A 47 23.99 -1.26 -14.65
CA GLN A 47 24.08 -0.85 -13.24
C GLN A 47 22.87 0.00 -12.82
N LEU A 48 22.52 1.03 -13.59
CA LEU A 48 21.39 1.91 -13.26
C LEU A 48 20.05 1.17 -13.31
N HIS A 49 19.85 0.32 -14.32
CA HIS A 49 18.63 -0.49 -14.44
C HIS A 49 18.49 -1.46 -13.25
N TYR A 50 19.59 -2.10 -12.87
CA TYR A 50 19.66 -2.94 -11.66
C TYR A 50 19.37 -2.14 -10.40
N ASP A 51 19.91 -0.94 -10.25
CA ASP A 51 19.70 -0.09 -9.07
C ASP A 51 18.22 0.32 -8.92
N ILE A 52 17.54 0.67 -10.02
CA ILE A 52 16.11 1.01 -9.98
C ILE A 52 15.25 -0.23 -9.70
N ASP A 53 15.50 -1.35 -10.38
CA ASP A 53 14.76 -2.60 -10.13
C ASP A 53 14.95 -3.06 -8.68
N TYR A 54 16.17 -2.97 -8.16
CA TYR A 54 16.48 -3.25 -6.76
C TYR A 54 15.71 -2.33 -5.81
N LYS A 55 15.69 -1.01 -6.06
CA LYS A 55 14.91 -0.06 -5.25
C LYS A 55 13.42 -0.35 -5.28
N LEU A 56 12.84 -0.62 -6.45
CA LEU A 56 11.43 -0.99 -6.59
C LEU A 56 11.10 -2.29 -5.88
N ARG A 57 12.01 -3.26 -5.91
CA ARG A 57 11.87 -4.51 -5.17
C ARG A 57 11.85 -4.27 -3.67
N ILE A 58 12.76 -3.44 -3.14
CA ILE A 58 12.76 -3.03 -1.73
C ILE A 58 11.46 -2.31 -1.39
N TYR A 59 11.05 -1.34 -2.20
CA TYR A 59 9.80 -0.60 -2.02
C TYR A 59 8.59 -1.54 -1.89
N ARG A 60 8.44 -2.48 -2.84
CA ARG A 60 7.37 -3.48 -2.82
C ARG A 60 7.45 -4.39 -1.59
N MET A 61 8.65 -4.80 -1.21
CA MET A 61 8.87 -5.64 -0.03
C MET A 61 8.48 -4.91 1.26
N ASN A 62 8.91 -3.66 1.43
CA ASN A 62 8.58 -2.83 2.59
C ASN A 62 7.07 -2.58 2.67
N PHE A 63 6.45 -2.25 1.55
CA PHE A 63 5.00 -2.08 1.47
C PHE A 63 4.26 -3.36 1.90
N SER A 64 4.64 -4.51 1.31
CA SER A 64 4.06 -5.81 1.67
C SER A 64 4.26 -6.17 3.15
N ARG A 65 5.45 -5.90 3.68
CA ARG A 65 5.78 -6.13 5.09
C ARG A 65 4.90 -5.29 6.01
N SER A 66 4.77 -4.00 5.73
CA SER A 66 3.94 -3.09 6.54
C SER A 66 2.47 -3.50 6.52
N ILE A 67 1.92 -3.90 5.36
CA ILE A 67 0.57 -4.46 5.27
C ILE A 67 0.41 -5.72 6.11
N LYS A 68 1.34 -6.68 5.97
CA LYS A 68 1.29 -7.94 6.73
C LYS A 68 1.37 -7.69 8.23
N ASN A 69 2.25 -6.78 8.66
CA ASN A 69 2.37 -6.39 10.06
C ASN A 69 1.09 -5.77 10.58
N LEU A 70 0.48 -4.85 9.82
CA LEU A 70 -0.80 -4.25 10.20
C LEU A 70 -1.90 -5.31 10.33
N ASN A 71 -2.00 -6.21 9.35
CA ASN A 71 -2.99 -7.29 9.39
C ASN A 71 -2.79 -8.22 10.60
N ALA A 72 -1.56 -8.60 10.90
CA ALA A 72 -1.26 -9.43 12.07
C ALA A 72 -1.65 -8.72 13.37
N GLN A 73 -1.33 -7.42 13.47
CA GLN A 73 -1.69 -6.58 14.61
C GLN A 73 -3.22 -6.41 14.75
N PHE A 74 -3.93 -6.20 13.64
CA PHE A 74 -5.39 -6.09 13.61
C PHE A 74 -6.07 -7.38 14.01
N ILE A 75 -5.70 -8.51 13.43
CA ILE A 75 -6.26 -9.82 13.78
C ILE A 75 -6.01 -10.14 15.26
N SER A 76 -4.80 -9.87 15.75
CA SER A 76 -4.46 -10.10 17.16
C SER A 76 -5.32 -9.23 18.09
N ARG A 77 -5.44 -7.92 17.81
CA ARG A 77 -6.23 -7.02 18.66
C ARG A 77 -7.72 -7.36 18.62
N TYR A 78 -8.25 -7.71 17.44
CA TYR A 78 -9.62 -8.23 17.30
C TYR A 78 -9.86 -9.47 18.13
N GLY A 79 -8.91 -10.42 18.08
CA GLY A 79 -8.99 -11.65 18.87
C GLY A 79 -9.17 -11.33 20.35
N PHE A 80 -8.33 -10.46 20.91
CA PHE A 80 -8.44 -10.05 22.31
C PHE A 80 -9.80 -9.41 22.63
N VAL A 81 -10.26 -8.43 21.84
CA VAL A 81 -11.53 -7.76 22.11
C VAL A 81 -12.73 -8.69 21.96
N ILE A 82 -12.73 -9.60 20.99
CA ILE A 82 -13.79 -10.61 20.85
C ILE A 82 -13.79 -11.52 22.08
N THR A 83 -12.63 -11.93 22.57
CA THR A 83 -12.53 -12.72 23.80
C THR A 83 -13.08 -11.96 25.01
N ASP A 84 -12.74 -10.68 25.17
CA ASP A 84 -13.27 -9.84 26.25
C ASP A 84 -14.80 -9.71 26.18
N ILE A 85 -15.35 -9.46 24.98
CA ILE A 85 -16.79 -9.41 24.74
C ILE A 85 -17.46 -10.74 25.08
N GLN A 86 -16.88 -11.86 24.67
CA GLN A 86 -17.42 -13.20 24.95
C GLN A 86 -17.38 -13.52 26.45
N HIS A 87 -16.28 -13.18 27.11
CA HIS A 87 -16.14 -13.40 28.55
C HIS A 87 -17.17 -12.59 29.32
N MET A 88 -17.32 -11.30 29.00
CA MET A 88 -18.28 -10.42 29.66
C MET A 88 -19.74 -10.80 29.35
N LYS A 89 -20.01 -11.25 28.13
CA LYS A 89 -21.32 -11.81 27.78
C LYS A 89 -21.67 -13.01 28.67
N GLN A 90 -20.71 -13.92 28.85
CA GLN A 90 -20.92 -15.13 29.64
C GLN A 90 -21.11 -14.78 31.11
N GLN A 91 -20.27 -13.91 31.65
CA GLN A 91 -20.39 -13.40 33.02
C GLN A 91 -21.76 -12.75 33.28
N ALA A 92 -22.23 -11.90 32.38
CA ALA A 92 -23.52 -11.25 32.54
C ALA A 92 -24.67 -12.26 32.50
N LYS A 93 -24.62 -13.22 31.57
CA LYS A 93 -25.63 -14.28 31.49
C LYS A 93 -25.67 -15.11 32.77
N ASP A 94 -24.50 -15.48 33.30
CA ASP A 94 -24.40 -16.30 34.52
C ASP A 94 -24.93 -15.52 35.73
N ALA A 95 -24.56 -14.24 35.88
CA ALA A 95 -25.06 -13.40 36.97
C ALA A 95 -26.59 -13.17 36.91
N ILE A 96 -27.14 -12.95 35.72
CA ILE A 96 -28.60 -12.78 35.53
C ILE A 96 -29.34 -14.08 35.89
N LEU A 97 -28.81 -15.23 35.47
CA LEU A 97 -29.41 -16.53 35.75
C LEU A 97 -29.32 -16.91 37.22
N GLU A 98 -28.19 -16.63 37.88
CA GLU A 98 -28.01 -16.85 39.32
C GLU A 98 -29.04 -16.06 40.12
N HIS A 99 -29.23 -14.76 39.82
CA HIS A 99 -30.27 -13.95 40.47
C HIS A 99 -31.68 -14.51 40.24
N ALA A 100 -31.98 -14.93 39.01
CA ALA A 100 -33.28 -15.51 38.68
C ALA A 100 -33.58 -16.80 39.43
N LEU A 101 -32.57 -17.66 39.65
CA LEU A 101 -32.70 -18.93 40.36
C LEU A 101 -32.76 -18.73 41.88
N ASP A 102 -31.86 -17.91 42.42
CA ASP A 102 -31.62 -17.83 43.86
C ASP A 102 -32.53 -16.83 44.57
N VAL A 103 -32.96 -15.77 43.89
CA VAL A 103 -33.76 -14.69 44.50
C VAL A 103 -35.21 -14.76 44.06
N ILE A 104 -35.48 -14.92 42.76
CA ILE A 104 -36.84 -14.91 42.20
C ILE A 104 -37.45 -16.32 42.21
N GLY A 105 -36.66 -17.34 41.88
CA GLY A 105 -37.13 -18.72 41.70
C GLY A 105 -37.87 -18.96 40.37
N ASP A 106 -37.85 -18.01 39.44
CA ASP A 106 -38.46 -18.12 38.12
C ASP A 106 -37.57 -17.51 37.02
N THR A 107 -36.97 -18.38 36.21
CA THR A 107 -36.15 -17.99 35.05
C THR A 107 -36.97 -17.43 33.88
N GLN A 108 -38.30 -17.58 33.90
CA GLN A 108 -39.22 -17.04 32.91
C GLN A 108 -39.83 -15.71 33.35
N ASN A 109 -39.37 -15.12 34.46
CA ASN A 109 -39.78 -13.78 34.85
C ASN A 109 -39.54 -12.81 33.67
N PRO A 110 -40.55 -12.04 33.23
CA PRO A 110 -40.44 -11.17 32.07
C PRO A 110 -39.25 -10.19 32.13
N CYS A 111 -38.88 -9.73 33.33
CA CYS A 111 -37.73 -8.86 33.57
C CYS A 111 -36.41 -9.57 33.24
N ILE A 112 -36.25 -10.82 33.72
CA ILE A 112 -35.06 -11.65 33.46
C ILE A 112 -34.93 -11.99 31.98
N VAL A 113 -36.04 -12.37 31.33
CA VAL A 113 -36.05 -12.68 29.89
C VAL A 113 -35.64 -11.46 29.08
N ALA A 114 -36.21 -10.28 29.39
CA ALA A 114 -35.85 -9.03 28.72
C ALA A 114 -34.37 -8.66 28.90
N SER A 115 -33.81 -8.81 30.10
CA SER A 115 -32.38 -8.56 30.35
C SER A 115 -31.48 -9.52 29.58
N ASN A 116 -31.87 -10.79 29.44
CA ASN A 116 -31.11 -11.78 28.66
C ASN A 116 -31.16 -11.48 27.15
N ASP A 117 -32.34 -11.13 26.63
CA ASP A 117 -32.50 -10.71 25.24
C ASP A 117 -31.67 -9.44 24.93
N GLU A 118 -31.66 -8.50 25.85
CA GLU A 118 -30.85 -7.27 25.75
C GLU A 118 -29.34 -7.57 25.78
N ALA A 119 -28.89 -8.51 26.63
CA ALA A 119 -27.50 -8.96 26.66
C ALA A 119 -27.07 -9.54 25.29
N ILE A 120 -27.93 -10.37 24.68
CA ILE A 120 -27.70 -10.91 23.34
C ILE A 120 -27.65 -9.77 22.31
N ARG A 121 -28.61 -8.85 22.35
CA ARG A 121 -28.69 -7.71 21.43
C ARG A 121 -27.43 -6.85 21.49
N ARG A 122 -26.95 -6.50 22.70
CA ARG A 122 -25.71 -5.72 22.90
C ARG A 122 -24.50 -6.45 22.35
N ALA A 123 -24.39 -7.76 22.57
CA ALA A 123 -23.28 -8.56 22.03
C ALA A 123 -23.29 -8.60 20.49
N THR A 124 -24.46 -8.77 19.88
CA THR A 124 -24.61 -8.72 18.42
C THR A 124 -24.28 -7.34 17.86
N GLN A 125 -24.68 -6.27 18.56
CA GLN A 125 -24.34 -4.90 18.16
C GLN A 125 -22.83 -4.66 18.21
N ALA A 126 -22.15 -5.03 19.31
CA ALA A 126 -20.71 -4.89 19.43
C ALA A 126 -19.95 -5.66 18.33
N ALA A 127 -20.39 -6.88 18.00
CA ALA A 127 -19.83 -7.65 16.90
C ALA A 127 -20.01 -6.98 15.52
N ARG A 128 -21.15 -6.33 15.31
CA ARG A 128 -21.42 -5.54 14.09
C ARG A 128 -20.53 -4.31 14.02
N ASP A 129 -20.41 -3.57 15.11
CA ASP A 129 -19.59 -2.35 15.18
C ASP A 129 -18.12 -2.68 14.93
N LEU A 130 -17.64 -3.80 15.49
CA LEU A 130 -16.35 -4.36 15.11
C LEU A 130 -16.31 -4.65 13.61
N SER A 131 -17.26 -5.35 13.01
CA SER A 131 -17.20 -5.62 11.55
C SER A 131 -17.12 -4.34 10.70
N VAL A 132 -17.82 -3.28 11.09
CA VAL A 132 -17.77 -1.96 10.41
C VAL A 132 -16.38 -1.32 10.52
N VAL A 133 -15.74 -1.38 11.69
CA VAL A 133 -14.38 -0.85 11.86
C VAL A 133 -13.39 -1.60 10.97
N SER A 134 -13.50 -2.93 10.90
CA SER A 134 -12.67 -3.75 9.99
C SER A 134 -12.87 -3.38 8.52
N GLU A 135 -14.12 -3.24 8.08
CA GLU A 135 -14.43 -2.87 6.70
C GLU A 135 -13.82 -1.50 6.33
N ARG A 136 -13.97 -0.50 7.20
CA ARG A 136 -13.36 0.82 7.01
C ARG A 136 -11.85 0.76 6.94
N ALA A 137 -11.23 -0.07 7.79
CA ALA A 137 -9.80 -0.24 7.83
C ALA A 137 -9.25 -0.84 6.52
N TYR A 138 -9.84 -1.95 6.08
CA TYR A 138 -9.45 -2.63 4.84
C TYR A 138 -9.79 -1.81 3.59
N GLY A 139 -10.92 -1.09 3.60
CA GLY A 139 -11.28 -0.16 2.53
C GLY A 139 -10.26 0.97 2.37
N SER A 140 -9.85 1.58 3.48
CA SER A 140 -8.81 2.61 3.50
C SER A 140 -7.48 2.06 3.00
N LEU A 141 -7.07 0.87 3.49
CA LEU A 141 -5.84 0.23 3.05
C LEU A 141 -5.83 -0.07 1.54
N ALA A 142 -6.94 -0.58 1.01
CA ALA A 142 -7.06 -0.88 -0.42
C ALA A 142 -7.00 0.39 -1.28
N LEU A 143 -7.65 1.48 -0.85
CA LEU A 143 -7.62 2.76 -1.54
C LEU A 143 -6.20 3.33 -1.59
N TYR A 144 -5.53 3.40 -0.45
CA TYR A 144 -4.18 3.98 -0.36
C TYR A 144 -3.14 3.14 -1.09
N SER A 145 -3.25 1.80 -1.06
CA SER A 145 -2.44 0.91 -1.88
C SER A 145 -2.58 1.22 -3.38
N ARG A 146 -3.81 1.45 -3.85
CA ARG A 146 -4.06 1.83 -5.26
C ARG A 146 -3.50 3.20 -5.63
N ILE A 147 -3.50 4.16 -4.71
CA ILE A 147 -3.05 5.53 -4.99
C ILE A 147 -1.53 5.65 -4.91
N LEU A 148 -0.90 5.01 -3.93
CA LEU A 148 0.51 5.21 -3.62
C LEU A 148 1.44 4.21 -4.30
N VAL A 149 1.00 2.97 -4.55
CA VAL A 149 1.89 1.92 -5.09
C VAL A 149 1.73 1.74 -6.58
N ARG A 150 0.49 1.62 -7.03
CA ARG A 150 0.19 1.20 -8.41
C ARG A 150 0.71 2.17 -9.48
N PRO A 151 0.55 3.50 -9.35
CA PRO A 151 1.00 4.43 -10.38
C PRO A 151 2.51 4.40 -10.65
N TYR A 152 3.33 4.09 -9.64
CA TYR A 152 4.78 4.04 -9.81
C TYR A 152 5.26 2.72 -10.40
N ILE A 153 4.59 1.61 -10.08
CA ILE A 153 4.82 0.34 -10.77
C ILE A 153 4.49 0.52 -12.26
N ASP A 154 3.33 1.11 -12.56
CA ASP A 154 2.88 1.35 -13.92
C ASP A 154 3.83 2.32 -14.65
N ALA A 155 4.24 3.44 -14.02
CA ALA A 155 5.18 4.39 -14.62
C ALA A 155 6.57 3.80 -14.89
N PHE A 156 7.08 2.96 -13.98
CA PHE A 156 8.35 2.26 -14.21
C PHE A 156 8.21 1.25 -15.36
N GLN A 157 7.12 0.50 -15.39
CA GLN A 157 6.83 -0.43 -16.48
C GLN A 157 6.73 0.29 -17.82
N ASP A 158 6.01 1.41 -17.89
CA ASP A 158 5.86 2.21 -19.11
C ASP A 158 7.20 2.74 -19.62
N VAL A 159 8.05 3.28 -18.72
CA VAL A 159 9.37 3.78 -19.13
C VAL A 159 10.32 2.65 -19.50
N SER A 160 10.30 1.55 -18.74
CA SER A 160 11.10 0.36 -19.07
C SER A 160 10.68 -0.23 -20.43
N SER A 161 9.37 -0.36 -20.68
CA SER A 161 8.84 -0.88 -21.95
C SER A 161 9.07 0.09 -23.12
N GLY A 162 8.91 1.39 -22.91
CA GLY A 162 9.24 2.40 -23.92
C GLY A 162 10.71 2.37 -24.30
N PHE A 163 11.59 2.22 -23.32
CA PHE A 163 13.02 2.06 -23.56
C PHE A 163 13.32 0.78 -24.34
N GLN A 164 12.81 -0.37 -23.89
CA GLN A 164 12.97 -1.65 -24.58
C GLN A 164 12.47 -1.60 -26.03
N SER A 165 11.31 -0.98 -26.28
CA SER A 165 10.78 -0.81 -27.63
C SER A 165 11.67 0.07 -28.51
N THR A 166 12.26 1.11 -27.93
CA THR A 166 13.18 2.01 -28.65
C THR A 166 14.46 1.27 -29.04
N VAL A 167 15.04 0.50 -28.11
CA VAL A 167 16.20 -0.37 -28.36
C VAL A 167 15.90 -1.37 -29.46
N LEU A 168 14.80 -2.11 -29.36
CA LEU A 168 14.40 -3.10 -30.37
C LEU A 168 14.14 -2.47 -31.75
N GLY A 169 13.53 -1.29 -31.79
CA GLY A 169 13.29 -0.54 -33.04
C GLY A 169 14.59 -0.14 -33.74
N GLN A 170 15.56 0.36 -32.99
CA GLN A 170 16.88 0.73 -33.52
C GLN A 170 17.65 -0.50 -34.04
N LEU A 171 17.61 -1.61 -33.30
CA LEU A 171 18.21 -2.89 -33.70
C LEU A 171 17.53 -3.50 -34.93
N ALA A 172 16.22 -3.31 -35.11
CA ALA A 172 15.48 -3.81 -36.26
C ALA A 172 15.73 -3.00 -37.55
N GLN A 173 15.99 -1.70 -37.44
CA GLN A 173 16.17 -0.81 -38.59
C GLN A 173 17.59 -0.79 -39.15
N ARG A 174 18.59 -1.27 -38.39
CA ARG A 174 20.01 -1.18 -38.78
C ARG A 174 20.69 -2.55 -38.67
N ASN A 175 21.38 -2.97 -39.72
CA ASN A 175 22.03 -4.28 -39.80
C ASN A 175 23.18 -4.41 -38.77
N ALA A 176 23.20 -5.54 -38.05
CA ALA A 176 23.90 -5.78 -36.79
C ALA A 176 25.46 -5.74 -36.80
N VAL A 177 26.11 -5.34 -37.88
CA VAL A 177 27.59 -5.40 -38.01
C VAL A 177 28.23 -4.02 -38.25
N VAL A 178 27.48 -3.04 -38.77
CA VAL A 178 27.99 -1.69 -39.02
C VAL A 178 27.05 -0.69 -38.37
N GLY A 179 27.56 0.09 -37.40
CA GLY A 179 26.77 1.11 -36.70
C GLY A 179 26.09 0.64 -35.42
N LEU A 180 26.38 -0.57 -34.93
CA LEU A 180 25.94 -1.00 -33.59
C LEU A 180 26.45 -0.05 -32.49
N GLN A 181 27.66 0.51 -32.72
CA GLN A 181 28.29 1.51 -31.88
C GLN A 181 27.51 2.83 -31.87
N ASP A 182 27.12 3.35 -33.04
CA ASP A 182 26.31 4.57 -33.15
C ASP A 182 24.91 4.40 -32.54
N ILE A 183 24.31 3.21 -32.71
CA ILE A 183 23.02 2.87 -32.09
C ILE A 183 23.12 2.85 -30.58
N LEU A 184 24.15 2.17 -30.05
CA LEU A 184 24.39 2.12 -28.61
C LEU A 184 24.71 3.50 -28.05
N ALA A 185 25.46 4.35 -28.77
CA ALA A 185 25.76 5.72 -28.36
C ALA A 185 24.53 6.65 -28.40
N ASP A 186 23.65 6.50 -29.39
CA ASP A 186 22.39 7.27 -29.46
C ASP A 186 21.40 6.83 -28.37
N LEU A 187 21.25 5.51 -28.16
CA LEU A 187 20.48 4.96 -27.04
C LEU A 187 21.08 5.40 -25.69
N ALA A 188 22.41 5.48 -25.60
CA ALA A 188 23.11 6.01 -24.44
C ALA A 188 22.82 7.47 -24.20
N PHE A 189 22.86 8.30 -25.22
CA PHE A 189 22.55 9.71 -25.12
C PHE A 189 21.09 9.94 -24.71
N GLN A 190 20.15 9.14 -25.23
CA GLN A 190 18.74 9.22 -24.86
C GLN A 190 18.51 8.76 -23.41
N TYR A 191 19.22 7.74 -22.94
CA TYR A 191 19.15 7.21 -21.57
C TYR A 191 19.88 8.10 -20.54
N LEU A 192 21.08 8.60 -20.88
CA LEU A 192 21.87 9.56 -20.10
C LEU A 192 21.34 11.00 -20.24
N GLY A 193 20.38 11.25 -21.13
CA GLY A 193 19.52 12.43 -21.12
C GLY A 193 18.30 12.31 -20.18
N THR A 194 17.99 11.09 -19.71
CA THR A 194 16.99 10.79 -18.69
C THR A 194 17.46 10.58 -17.22
N PRO A 195 18.69 10.92 -16.76
CA PRO A 195 19.11 10.79 -15.35
C PRO A 195 18.15 11.49 -14.40
N PHE A 196 17.60 12.63 -14.83
CA PHE A 196 16.55 13.33 -14.11
C PHE A 196 15.33 12.43 -13.84
N PHE A 197 14.93 11.58 -14.78
CA PHE A 197 13.83 10.65 -14.58
C PHE A 197 14.18 9.57 -13.55
N VAL A 198 15.38 9.01 -13.60
CA VAL A 198 15.80 7.95 -12.68
C VAL A 198 15.95 8.47 -11.24
N ASP A 199 16.62 9.60 -11.06
CA ASP A 199 16.76 10.25 -9.76
C ASP A 199 15.40 10.70 -9.21
N LEU A 200 14.51 11.19 -10.09
CA LEU A 200 13.15 11.57 -9.72
C LEU A 200 12.31 10.35 -9.31
N VAL A 201 12.43 9.21 -9.99
CA VAL A 201 11.78 7.95 -9.58
C VAL A 201 12.31 7.50 -8.23
N ALA A 202 13.63 7.50 -8.03
CA ALA A 202 14.24 7.08 -6.78
C ALA A 202 13.81 7.98 -5.59
N LEU A 203 13.94 9.31 -5.72
CA LEU A 203 13.51 10.27 -4.68
C LEU A 203 11.99 10.20 -4.44
N SER A 204 11.21 10.01 -5.49
CA SER A 204 9.76 9.90 -5.37
C SER A 204 9.39 8.63 -4.60
N LEU A 205 10.02 7.48 -4.87
CA LEU A 205 9.74 6.23 -4.16
C LEU A 205 10.03 6.33 -2.66
N ASP A 206 11.14 6.96 -2.27
CA ASP A 206 11.52 7.15 -0.88
C ASP A 206 10.49 8.03 -0.13
N ASN A 207 10.10 9.16 -0.71
CA ASN A 207 9.05 10.03 -0.15
C ASN A 207 7.69 9.31 -0.06
N GLN A 208 7.34 8.47 -1.03
CA GLN A 208 6.08 7.72 -1.00
C GLN A 208 6.09 6.61 0.04
N LEU A 209 7.24 5.98 0.33
CA LEU A 209 7.35 5.04 1.46
C LEU A 209 7.09 5.75 2.78
N GLU A 210 7.68 6.92 2.97
CA GLU A 210 7.48 7.70 4.20
C GLU A 210 6.00 8.09 4.37
N VAL A 211 5.36 8.61 3.31
CA VAL A 211 3.93 8.92 3.32
C VAL A 211 3.08 7.69 3.62
N PHE A 212 3.43 6.54 3.03
CA PHE A 212 2.74 5.29 3.29
C PHE A 212 2.90 4.84 4.75
N GLU A 213 4.10 4.91 5.32
CA GLU A 213 4.33 4.54 6.72
C GLU A 213 3.57 5.46 7.69
N LEU A 214 3.54 6.77 7.42
CA LEU A 214 2.73 7.73 8.18
C LEU A 214 1.25 7.37 8.12
N PHE A 215 0.73 7.03 6.94
CA PHE A 215 -0.64 6.57 6.76
C PHE A 215 -0.90 5.28 7.55
N MET A 216 -0.03 4.27 7.41
CA MET A 216 -0.18 3.00 8.11
C MET A 216 -0.20 3.17 9.63
N ASN A 217 0.65 4.07 10.14
CA ASN A 217 0.68 4.42 11.56
C ASN A 217 -0.60 5.12 12.02
N ALA A 218 -1.14 6.04 11.22
CA ALA A 218 -2.41 6.71 11.51
C ALA A 218 -3.57 5.70 11.49
N LEU A 219 -3.71 4.93 10.41
CA LEU A 219 -4.73 3.90 10.26
C LEU A 219 -4.71 2.92 11.45
N ARG A 220 -3.51 2.47 11.85
CA ARG A 220 -3.34 1.60 13.02
C ARG A 220 -3.89 2.22 14.29
N ARG A 221 -3.50 3.47 14.60
CA ARG A 221 -3.95 4.16 15.82
C ARG A 221 -5.45 4.33 15.84
N ASP A 222 -6.04 4.75 14.73
CA ASP A 222 -7.47 5.04 14.65
C ASP A 222 -8.32 3.77 14.77
N VAL A 223 -7.89 2.69 14.11
CA VAL A 223 -8.56 1.39 14.19
C VAL A 223 -8.43 0.80 15.59
N PHE A 224 -7.23 0.83 16.19
CA PHE A 224 -7.03 0.31 17.54
C PHE A 224 -7.84 1.06 18.57
N LYS A 225 -7.86 2.40 18.48
CA LYS A 225 -8.72 3.21 19.34
C LYS A 225 -10.19 2.82 19.18
N SER A 226 -10.68 2.71 17.94
CA SER A 226 -12.08 2.37 17.68
C SER A 226 -12.47 0.99 18.21
N VAL A 227 -11.59 0.00 18.03
CA VAL A 227 -11.79 -1.37 18.55
C VAL A 227 -11.81 -1.40 20.07
N ASP A 228 -10.91 -0.64 20.71
CA ASP A 228 -10.80 -0.56 22.16
C ASP A 228 -11.98 0.19 22.80
N ASP A 229 -12.45 1.26 22.14
CA ASP A 229 -13.61 2.02 22.57
C ASP A 229 -14.88 1.13 22.52
N ILE A 230 -15.07 0.34 21.45
CA ILE A 230 -16.18 -0.63 21.36
C ILE A 230 -16.13 -1.64 22.52
N ALA A 231 -14.94 -2.18 22.83
CA ALA A 231 -14.78 -3.14 23.92
C ALA A 231 -15.16 -2.52 25.27
N ARG A 232 -14.65 -1.32 25.54
CA ARG A 232 -14.90 -0.60 26.80
C ARG A 232 -16.37 -0.26 26.96
N ASP A 233 -16.99 0.29 25.91
CA ASP A 233 -18.40 0.64 25.92
C ASP A 233 -19.27 -0.62 26.11
N TYR A 234 -18.93 -1.73 25.45
CA TYR A 234 -19.63 -2.99 25.64
C TYR A 234 -19.54 -3.47 27.10
N ILE A 235 -18.33 -3.53 27.68
CA ILE A 235 -18.13 -3.97 29.07
C ILE A 235 -18.95 -3.11 30.04
N TYR A 236 -18.81 -1.79 29.94
CA TYR A 236 -19.54 -0.85 30.79
C TYR A 236 -21.07 -1.05 30.69
N ASN A 237 -21.58 -1.17 29.47
CA ASN A 237 -23.01 -1.38 29.25
C ASN A 237 -23.46 -2.76 29.78
N MET A 238 -22.63 -3.79 29.70
CA MET A 238 -22.97 -5.11 30.25
C MET A 238 -22.99 -5.12 31.78
N GLU A 239 -22.07 -4.41 32.43
CA GLU A 239 -22.06 -4.26 33.89
C GLU A 239 -23.36 -3.57 34.37
N GLN A 240 -23.77 -2.48 33.70
CA GLN A 240 -25.05 -1.83 34.01
C GLN A 240 -26.25 -2.76 33.83
N LEU A 241 -26.26 -3.59 32.77
CA LEU A 241 -27.35 -4.54 32.53
C LEU A 241 -27.44 -5.59 33.64
N ILE A 242 -26.31 -6.02 34.21
CA ILE A 242 -26.29 -6.93 35.36
C ILE A 242 -26.91 -6.24 36.58
N GLU A 243 -26.53 -5.00 36.87
CA GLU A 243 -27.09 -4.22 37.98
C GLU A 243 -28.59 -4.00 37.84
N GLU A 244 -29.07 -3.70 36.63
CA GLU A 244 -30.49 -3.58 36.32
C GLU A 244 -31.24 -4.91 36.53
N ALA A 245 -30.67 -6.03 36.08
CA ALA A 245 -31.27 -7.34 36.24
C ALA A 245 -31.34 -7.80 37.71
N GLN A 246 -30.38 -7.40 38.54
CA GLN A 246 -30.40 -7.65 39.99
C GLN A 246 -31.53 -6.93 40.72
N GLN A 247 -32.15 -5.92 40.10
CA GLN A 247 -33.31 -5.21 40.65
C GLN A 247 -34.64 -5.87 40.25
N CYS A 248 -34.62 -6.90 39.39
CA CYS A 248 -35.82 -7.68 39.07
C CYS A 248 -36.33 -8.42 40.31
N ALA A 249 -37.65 -8.45 40.49
CA ALA A 249 -38.38 -9.13 41.57
C ALA A 249 -39.41 -10.12 41.01
#